data_AF-S4PQL1-F1
#
_entry.id   AF-S4PQL1-F1
#
_cell.length_a   1.000
_cell.length_b   1.000
_cell.length_c   1.000
_cell.angle_alpha   90.00
_cell.angle_beta   90.00
_cell.angle_gamma   90.00
#
_symmetry.space_group_name_H-M   'P 1'
#
loop_
_entity.id
_entity.type
_entity.pdbx_description
1 polymer ?
#
loop_
_entity_poly.entity_id
_entity_poly.type
_entity_poly.pdbx_seq_one_letter_code
_entity_poly.pdbx_strand_id
1 'polypeptide(L)' 'MTSEDNQISEELKGCYENLIVIDIGANLTNKKYGRDLDSVVQRAKDAGVQKIMVTGTSVRSSKEALRLTRLYPSTN' A
#
# COMPACT_ATOMS: atom_id res chain seq x y z
N MET A 1 -22.00 -2.85 -19.43
CA MET A 1 -22.27 -1.95 -18.29
C MET A 1 -23.63 -1.35 -18.52
N THR A 2 -24.59 -1.66 -17.65
CA THR A 2 -25.95 -1.10 -17.75
C THR A 2 -25.98 0.30 -17.14
N SER A 3 -27.02 1.07 -17.43
CA SER A 3 -27.22 2.43 -16.91
C SER A 3 -27.25 2.47 -15.37
N GLU A 4 -27.67 1.39 -14.73
CA GLU A 4 -27.74 1.22 -13.27
C GLU A 4 -26.35 1.03 -12.65
N ASP A 5 -25.45 0.26 -13.29
CA ASP A 5 -24.05 0.08 -12.83
C ASP A 5 -23.31 1.42 -12.77
N ASN A 6 -23.56 2.28 -13.76
CA ASN A 6 -22.93 3.58 -13.86
C ASN A 6 -23.42 4.54 -12.77
N GLN A 7 -24.70 4.43 -12.38
CA GLN A 7 -25.33 5.27 -11.37
C GLN A 7 -24.89 4.90 -9.94
N ILE A 8 -24.79 3.59 -9.65
CA ILE A 8 -24.21 3.08 -8.39
C ILE A 8 -22.74 3.50 -8.24
N SER A 9 -21.97 3.52 -9.34
CA SER A 9 -20.56 3.92 -9.32
C SER A 9 -20.35 5.40 -8.99
N GLU A 10 -21.27 6.28 -9.42
CA GLU A 10 -21.23 7.72 -9.14
C GLU A 10 -21.68 8.04 -7.70
N GLU A 11 -22.67 7.31 -7.15
CA GLU A 11 -23.06 7.46 -5.74
C GLU A 11 -21.97 6.97 -4.79
N LEU A 12 -21.32 5.84 -5.10
CA LEU A 12 -20.24 5.29 -4.29
C LEU A 12 -18.93 6.08 -4.40
N LYS A 13 -18.72 6.83 -5.49
CA LYS A 13 -17.55 7.71 -5.64
C LYS A 13 -17.41 8.65 -4.45
N GLY A 14 -18.50 9.29 -4.02
CA GLY A 14 -18.53 10.19 -2.87
C GLY A 14 -18.13 9.51 -1.55
N CYS A 15 -18.39 8.20 -1.40
CA CYS A 15 -17.97 7.43 -0.23
C CYS A 15 -16.47 7.16 -0.20
N TYR A 16 -15.81 7.13 -1.37
CA TYR A 16 -14.39 6.85 -1.49
C TYR A 16 -13.50 8.09 -1.62
N GLU A 17 -14.07 9.28 -1.87
CA GLU A 17 -13.29 10.53 -2.01
C GLU A 17 -12.44 10.85 -0.77
N ASN A 18 -12.85 10.38 0.42
CA ASN A 18 -12.10 10.55 1.67
C ASN A 18 -11.53 9.24 2.23
N LEU A 19 -11.45 8.17 1.42
CA LEU A 19 -10.97 6.87 1.91
C LEU A 19 -9.44 6.88 2.09
N ILE A 20 -9.00 6.57 3.30
CA ILE A 20 -7.59 6.28 3.59
C ILE A 20 -7.34 4.80 3.35
N VAL A 21 -6.61 4.47 2.28
CA VAL A 21 -6.21 3.10 1.98
C VAL A 21 -4.92 2.77 2.71
N ILE A 22 -4.95 1.72 3.53
CA ILE A 22 -3.81 1.21 4.30
C ILE A 22 -3.61 -0.27 3.96
N ASP A 23 -2.42 -0.62 3.46
CA ASP A 23 -2.02 -2.01 3.30
C ASP A 23 -1.39 -2.52 4.60
N ILE A 24 -2.07 -3.43 5.31
CA ILE A 24 -1.63 -3.95 6.61
C ILE A 24 -0.72 -5.19 6.50
N GLY A 25 -0.59 -5.78 5.30
CA GLY A 25 -0.05 -7.13 5.10
C GLY A 25 1.14 -7.21 4.15
N ALA A 26 1.97 -6.16 4.09
CA ALA A 26 2.99 -6.05 3.07
C ALA A 26 4.30 -6.76 3.44
N ASN A 27 4.55 -7.90 2.81
CA ASN A 27 5.77 -8.71 3.01
C ASN A 27 6.99 -8.18 2.22
N LEU A 28 7.27 -6.88 2.31
CA LEU A 28 8.27 -6.19 1.48
C LEU A 28 9.73 -6.55 1.80
N THR A 29 9.99 -7.22 2.94
CA THR A 29 11.31 -7.76 3.27
C THR A 29 11.67 -9.03 2.49
N ASN A 30 10.71 -9.59 1.73
CA ASN A 30 10.95 -10.78 0.92
C ASN A 30 11.88 -10.47 -0.25
N LYS A 31 12.86 -11.36 -0.50
CA LYS A 31 13.86 -11.24 -1.58
C LYS A 31 13.26 -11.01 -2.97
N LYS A 32 12.01 -11.44 -3.22
CA LYS A 32 11.33 -11.23 -4.50
C LYS A 32 11.22 -9.74 -4.89
N TYR A 33 11.16 -8.85 -3.90
CA TYR A 33 11.08 -7.40 -4.10
C TYR A 33 12.46 -6.72 -4.16
N GLY A 34 13.56 -7.45 -3.94
CA GLY A 34 14.90 -6.84 -3.83
C GLY A 34 15.38 -6.13 -5.10
N ARG A 35 14.79 -6.42 -6.27
CA ARG A 35 15.17 -5.82 -7.56
C ARG A 35 14.36 -4.58 -7.92
N ASP A 36 13.14 -4.47 -7.42
CA ASP A 36 12.15 -3.48 -7.90
C ASP A 36 11.33 -2.84 -6.77
N LEU A 37 11.84 -2.88 -5.52
CA LEU A 37 11.14 -2.39 -4.34
C LEU A 37 10.66 -0.94 -4.48
N ASP A 38 11.51 -0.05 -4.98
CA ASP A 38 11.15 1.36 -5.23
C ASP A 38 9.96 1.48 -6.19
N SER A 39 9.97 0.70 -7.27
CA SER A 39 8.90 0.70 -8.25
C SER A 39 7.60 0.12 -7.69
N VAL A 40 7.68 -0.89 -6.82
CA VAL A 40 6.51 -1.46 -6.11
C VAL A 40 5.90 -0.41 -5.19
N VAL A 41 6.72 0.28 -4.39
CA VAL A 41 6.26 1.34 -3.48
C VAL A 41 5.65 2.50 -4.26
N GLN A 42 6.25 2.91 -5.37
CA GLN A 42 5.70 3.97 -6.21
C GLN A 42 4.34 3.59 -6.78
N ARG A 43 4.20 2.37 -7.35
CA ARG A 43 2.89 1.89 -7.85
C ARG A 43 1.82 1.83 -6.78
N ALA A 44 2.18 1.47 -5.54
CA ALA A 44 1.23 1.49 -4.43
C ALA A 44 0.73 2.91 -4.12
N LYS A 45 1.63 3.90 -4.12
CA LYS A 45 1.27 5.32 -3.96
C LYS A 45 0.38 5.81 -5.10
N ASP A 46 0.73 5.50 -6.34
CA ASP A 46 -0.05 5.90 -7.52
C ASP A 46 -1.47 5.29 -7.52
N ALA A 47 -1.62 4.12 -6.89
CA ALA A 47 -2.92 3.47 -6.67
C ALA A 47 -3.70 4.01 -5.46
N GLY A 48 -3.19 5.02 -4.74
CA GLY A 48 -3.85 5.66 -3.61
C GLY A 48 -3.59 5.02 -2.25
N VAL A 49 -2.65 4.08 -2.14
CA VAL A 49 -2.23 3.52 -0.83
C VAL A 49 -1.47 4.59 -0.05
N GLN A 50 -2.04 5.05 1.05
CA GLN A 50 -1.47 6.14 1.85
C GLN A 50 -0.44 5.64 2.86
N LYS A 51 -0.64 4.43 3.40
CA LYS A 51 0.25 3.81 4.38
C LYS A 51 0.42 2.33 4.08
N ILE A 52 1.64 1.83 4.31
CA ILE A 52 2.00 0.42 4.14
C ILE A 52 2.64 -0.07 5.44
N MET A 53 2.08 -1.13 6.02
CA MET A 53 2.63 -1.82 7.18
C MET A 53 3.49 -2.98 6.69
N VAL A 54 4.80 -2.91 6.94
CA VAL A 54 5.73 -3.97 6.57
C VAL A 54 5.68 -5.08 7.62
N THR A 55 5.23 -6.27 7.22
CA THR A 55 5.06 -7.41 8.14
C THR A 55 6.40 -8.10 8.45
N GLY A 56 6.68 -8.31 9.73
CA GLY A 56 7.77 -9.15 10.23
C GLY A 56 7.23 -10.46 10.82
N THR A 57 7.65 -11.60 10.28
CA THR A 57 7.25 -12.96 10.71
C THR A 57 8.26 -13.64 11.64
N SER A 58 9.37 -12.98 11.95
CA SER A 58 10.45 -13.45 12.80
C SER A 58 11.22 -12.24 13.35
N VAL A 59 12.00 -12.42 14.43
CA VAL A 59 12.83 -11.32 14.96
C VAL A 59 13.75 -10.72 13.88
N ARG A 60 14.30 -11.56 12.99
CA ARG A 60 15.15 -11.10 11.88
C ARG A 60 14.37 -10.27 10.87
N SER A 61 13.23 -10.77 10.38
CA SER A 61 12.42 -10.03 9.41
C SER A 61 11.79 -8.76 10.00
N SER A 62 11.49 -8.73 11.29
CA SER A 62 11.05 -7.51 11.98
C SER A 62 12.16 -6.44 12.04
N LYS A 63 13.42 -6.83 12.24
CA LYS A 63 14.57 -5.89 12.16
C LYS A 63 14.75 -5.34 10.74
N GLU A 64 14.63 -6.20 9.72
CA GLU A 64 14.68 -5.76 8.32
C GLU A 64 13.50 -4.85 7.97
N ALA A 65 12.29 -5.14 8.48
CA ALA A 65 11.12 -4.29 8.29
C ALA A 65 11.35 -2.89 8.88
N LEU A 66 11.91 -2.80 10.10
CA LEU A 66 12.29 -1.53 10.71
C LEU A 66 13.36 -0.78 9.91
N ARG A 67 14.35 -1.49 9.36
CA ARG A 67 15.35 -0.88 8.48
C ARG A 67 14.67 -0.33 7.22
N LEU A 68 13.75 -1.10 6.64
CA LEU A 68 13.04 -0.74 5.44
C LEU A 68 12.18 0.52 5.65
N THR A 69 11.42 0.61 6.74
CA THR A 69 10.59 1.80 7.01
C THR A 69 11.40 3.08 7.20
N ARG A 70 12.65 2.98 7.66
CA ARG A 70 13.57 4.12 7.74
C ARG A 70 14.07 4.61 6.37
N LEU A 71 14.16 3.71 5.39
CA LEU A 71 14.53 4.06 4.01
C LEU A 71 13.39 4.73 3.25
N TYR A 72 12.14 4.43 3.61
CA TYR A 72 10.93 5.01 3.03
C TYR A 72 10.13 5.74 4.11
N PRO A 73 10.63 6.87 4.63
CA PRO A 73 9.91 7.62 5.63
C PRO A 73 8.58 8.11 5.05
N SER A 74 7.52 8.02 5.85
CA SER A 74 6.26 8.68 5.52
C SER A 74 6.45 10.19 5.66
N THR A 75 6.39 10.92 4.56
CA THR A 75 6.20 12.37 4.58
C THR A 75 4.71 12.63 4.74
N ASN A 76 4.33 13.31 5.82
CA ASN A 76 2.98 13.85 6.01
C ASN A 76 2.76 15.06 5.10
#